data_AF-A0A7C5FP54-F1
#
_entry.id   AF-A0A7C5FP54-F1
#
_cell.length_a   1.000
_cell.length_b   1.000
_cell.length_c   1.000
_cell.angle_alpha   90.00
_cell.angle_beta   90.00
_cell.angle_gamma   90.00
#
_symmetry.space_group_name_H-M   'P 1'
#
loop_
_entity.id
_entity.type
_entity.pdbx_description
1 polymer ?
#
loop_
_entity_poly.entity_id
_entity_poly.type
_entity_poly.pdbx_seq_one_letter_code
_entity_poly.pdbx_strand_id
1 'polypeptide(L)'
;MQHEEQRNTSTTYKIILDILNRARPADGHALCLFTYLRVLAACGFLHYNRLVTQNNKMRNLPSVDRVLAHPAISTAASATPRTMVVKAVRSAIEEARQAAKAGKSDEPGSIDSIASRACEIIKQMMAPSLKSAINATGVIIHTGLGRSVLAEDAVEAVKRAASKHCTLEIDIETGRRGSRIAHVESLLCDLTGAESAAVVNNNAAAVVLAIGTMAHDREVLISRGELVEIGGRFRMPDVIRAAGCRLVEVGTTNRTRISDYEAAITENTALILKVHPSNYCIVGFTEEASIEELVELGRKTHVPVMHDIGSGALIDLSQFGIKDEPMVQDSVRAGCDVVAFSGDKLMGSVQAGILVGKRESIEECRRNPLARALRVDKLTLAGLEATLRIMREPEDAIAKIPTLRYISRTINEIDEMAKKLADRLRETLGKEFEIATEESVCKVGGGSLPGQNLPSIAVAIRSKLVTPDEIAVFFRKHGKAIIGRVENDAFLLDMRTVESDEIDEIITRAQEISRLNNANG
;
A
#
# COMPACT_ATOMS: atom_id res chain seq x y z
N MET A 1 -37.69 -45.08 7.19
CA MET A 1 -38.01 -44.37 8.44
C MET A 1 -38.12 -42.86 8.26
N GLN A 2 -37.05 -42.05 8.18
CA GLN A 2 -37.21 -40.57 8.08
C GLN A 2 -38.03 -40.08 6.87
N HIS A 3 -37.98 -40.75 5.72
CA HIS A 3 -38.79 -40.40 4.54
C HIS A 3 -40.30 -40.68 4.69
N GLU A 4 -40.67 -41.71 5.46
CA GLU A 4 -42.08 -42.06 5.75
C GLU A 4 -42.68 -41.11 6.76
N GLU A 5 -41.91 -40.80 7.81
CA GLU A 5 -42.28 -39.81 8.83
C GLU A 5 -42.46 -38.41 8.22
N GLN A 6 -41.60 -38.05 7.26
CA GLN A 6 -41.67 -36.78 6.57
C GLN A 6 -42.87 -36.63 5.62
N ARG A 7 -43.26 -37.71 4.92
CA ARG A 7 -44.47 -37.73 4.09
C ARG A 7 -45.72 -37.63 4.95
N ASN A 8 -45.77 -38.35 6.07
CA ASN A 8 -46.92 -38.32 6.98
C ASN A 8 -47.18 -36.91 7.51
N THR A 9 -46.15 -36.17 7.92
CA THR A 9 -46.33 -34.84 8.52
C THR A 9 -46.85 -33.77 7.53
N SER A 10 -46.35 -33.74 6.28
CA SER A 10 -46.89 -32.84 5.22
C SER A 10 -48.34 -33.18 4.88
N THR A 11 -48.63 -34.48 4.78
CA THR A 11 -49.98 -34.99 4.51
C THR A 11 -50.94 -34.64 5.65
N THR A 12 -50.50 -34.70 6.92
CA THR A 12 -51.32 -34.30 8.09
C THR A 12 -51.73 -32.83 8.03
N TYR A 13 -50.80 -31.90 7.78
CA TYR A 13 -51.14 -30.47 7.67
C TYR A 13 -52.07 -30.18 6.48
N LYS A 14 -51.88 -30.88 5.36
CA LYS A 14 -52.74 -30.75 4.17
C LYS A 14 -54.17 -31.26 4.44
N ILE A 15 -54.29 -32.39 5.15
CA ILE A 15 -55.59 -32.93 5.60
C ILE A 15 -56.27 -31.98 6.58
N ILE A 16 -55.53 -31.43 7.55
CA ILE A 16 -56.07 -30.44 8.52
C ILE A 16 -56.60 -29.21 7.77
N LEU A 17 -55.85 -28.68 6.80
CA LEU A 17 -56.29 -27.55 5.98
C LEU A 17 -57.55 -27.88 5.16
N ASP A 18 -57.62 -29.07 4.55
CA ASP A 18 -58.80 -29.50 3.80
C ASP A 18 -60.04 -29.67 4.70
N ILE A 19 -59.88 -30.21 5.90
CA ILE A 19 -60.96 -30.33 6.90
C ILE A 19 -61.41 -28.92 7.33
N LEU A 20 -60.47 -28.05 7.70
CA LEU A 20 -60.78 -26.68 8.12
C LEU A 20 -61.43 -25.87 7.00
N ASN A 21 -61.09 -26.11 5.73
CA ASN A 21 -61.67 -25.43 4.57
C ASN A 21 -63.11 -25.87 4.26
N ARG A 22 -63.47 -27.12 4.59
CA ARG A 22 -64.82 -27.67 4.39
C ARG A 22 -65.79 -27.41 5.54
N ALA A 23 -65.27 -27.06 6.71
CA ALA A 23 -66.09 -26.76 7.88
C ALA A 23 -66.88 -25.45 7.74
N ARG A 24 -68.17 -25.47 8.10
CA ARG A 24 -69.05 -24.29 8.19
C ARG A 24 -69.26 -23.95 9.67
N PRO A 25 -68.64 -22.88 10.21
CA PRO A 25 -68.79 -22.52 11.61
C PRO A 25 -70.23 -22.03 11.91
N ALA A 26 -70.76 -22.43 13.06
CA ALA A 26 -72.16 -22.21 13.46
C ALA A 26 -72.43 -20.81 14.03
N ASP A 27 -71.40 -20.09 14.49
CA ASP A 27 -71.49 -18.74 15.04
C ASP A 27 -70.19 -17.93 14.83
N GLY A 28 -70.22 -16.65 15.23
CA GLY A 28 -69.10 -15.72 15.04
C GLY A 28 -67.84 -16.05 15.85
N HIS A 29 -67.99 -16.70 17.02
CA HIS A 29 -66.85 -17.11 17.84
C HIS A 29 -66.14 -18.32 17.22
N ALA A 30 -66.90 -19.29 16.71
CA ALA A 30 -66.38 -20.42 15.97
C ALA A 30 -65.67 -19.97 14.68
N LEU A 31 -66.20 -18.96 13.97
CA LEU A 31 -65.56 -18.42 12.77
C LEU A 31 -64.16 -17.85 13.09
N CYS A 32 -64.01 -17.15 14.21
CA CYS A 32 -62.73 -16.57 14.64
C CYS A 32 -61.70 -17.67 14.97
N LEU A 33 -62.12 -18.70 15.72
CA LEU A 33 -61.28 -19.84 16.08
C LEU A 33 -60.86 -20.66 14.85
N PHE A 34 -61.77 -20.91 13.90
CA PHE A 34 -61.46 -21.61 12.65
C PHE A 34 -60.49 -20.82 11.78
N THR A 35 -60.62 -19.49 11.75
CA THR A 35 -59.71 -18.63 10.99
C THR A 35 -58.31 -18.66 11.61
N TYR A 36 -58.22 -18.60 12.94
CA TYR A 36 -56.95 -18.70 13.66
C TYR A 36 -56.26 -20.06 13.44
N LEU A 37 -57.01 -21.16 13.52
CA LEU A 37 -56.51 -22.51 13.26
C LEU A 37 -56.08 -22.70 11.79
N ARG A 38 -56.77 -22.10 10.82
CA ARG A 38 -56.36 -22.10 9.41
C ARG A 38 -55.03 -21.38 9.22
N VAL A 39 -54.84 -20.21 9.85
CA VAL A 39 -53.58 -19.47 9.79
C VAL A 39 -52.44 -20.28 10.41
N LEU A 40 -52.65 -20.87 11.59
CA LEU A 40 -51.64 -21.72 12.23
C LEU A 40 -51.29 -22.96 11.39
N ALA A 41 -52.28 -23.65 10.82
CA ALA A 41 -52.05 -24.80 9.97
C ALA A 41 -51.35 -24.44 8.65
N ALA A 42 -51.69 -23.29 8.04
CA ALA A 42 -51.03 -22.78 6.84
C ALA A 42 -49.58 -22.35 7.13
N CYS A 43 -49.34 -21.66 8.24
CA CYS A 43 -47.99 -21.31 8.71
C CYS A 43 -47.16 -22.57 9.02
N GLY A 44 -47.74 -23.56 9.68
CA GLY A 44 -47.11 -24.85 9.95
C GLY A 44 -46.76 -25.63 8.68
N PHE A 45 -47.68 -25.69 7.72
CA PHE A 45 -47.45 -26.30 6.41
C PHE A 45 -46.36 -25.60 5.59
N LEU A 46 -46.37 -24.25 5.56
CA LEU A 46 -45.36 -23.45 4.87
C LEU A 46 -43.98 -23.60 5.52
N HIS A 47 -43.91 -23.56 6.85
CA HIS A 47 -42.66 -23.74 7.60
C HIS A 47 -42.09 -25.14 7.40
N TYR A 48 -42.95 -26.17 7.49
CA TYR A 48 -42.57 -27.56 7.27
C TYR A 48 -42.08 -27.81 5.83
N ASN A 49 -42.80 -27.33 4.83
CA ASN A 49 -42.35 -27.44 3.44
C ASN A 49 -41.04 -26.70 3.23
N ARG A 50 -40.84 -25.50 3.81
CA ARG A 50 -39.57 -24.78 3.74
C ARG A 50 -38.41 -25.61 4.31
N LEU A 51 -38.60 -26.28 5.45
CA LEU A 51 -37.61 -27.17 6.06
C LEU A 51 -37.31 -28.41 5.20
N VAL A 52 -38.34 -29.06 4.64
CA VAL A 52 -38.16 -30.23 3.77
C VAL A 52 -37.48 -29.86 2.46
N THR A 53 -37.84 -28.73 1.84
CA THR A 53 -37.20 -28.24 0.63
C THR A 53 -35.75 -27.86 0.90
N GLN A 54 -35.43 -27.23 2.05
CA GLN A 54 -34.04 -26.99 2.46
C GLN A 54 -33.25 -28.29 2.66
N ASN A 55 -33.84 -29.31 3.28
CA ASN A 55 -33.19 -30.61 3.50
C ASN A 55 -32.94 -31.37 2.18
N ASN A 56 -33.89 -31.33 1.24
CA ASN A 56 -33.72 -31.91 -0.09
C ASN A 56 -32.69 -31.14 -0.93
N LYS A 57 -32.65 -29.81 -0.84
CA LYS A 57 -31.61 -28.98 -1.48
C LYS A 57 -30.21 -29.32 -0.95
N MET A 58 -30.05 -29.62 0.34
CA MET A 58 -28.76 -30.03 0.90
C MET A 58 -28.28 -31.42 0.42
N ARG A 59 -29.19 -32.32 0.05
CA ARG A 59 -28.87 -33.68 -0.44
C ARG A 59 -28.38 -33.72 -1.89
N ASN A 60 -28.57 -32.66 -2.66
CA ASN A 60 -28.24 -32.61 -4.09
C ASN A 60 -26.82 -32.07 -4.40
N LEU A 61 -26.01 -31.73 -3.40
CA LEU A 61 -24.63 -31.31 -3.63
C LEU A 61 -23.76 -32.49 -4.13
N PRO A 62 -22.90 -32.30 -5.15
CA PRO A 62 -22.02 -33.34 -5.65
C PRO A 62 -20.97 -33.75 -4.61
N SER A 63 -20.52 -35.01 -4.67
CA SER A 63 -19.38 -35.47 -3.88
C SER A 63 -18.08 -34.82 -4.35
N VAL A 64 -17.10 -34.74 -3.45
CA VAL A 64 -15.75 -34.24 -3.79
C VAL A 64 -15.18 -35.00 -5.00
N ASP A 65 -15.31 -36.33 -5.04
CA ASP A 65 -14.80 -37.15 -6.15
C ASP A 65 -15.50 -36.83 -7.48
N ARG A 66 -16.80 -36.54 -7.47
CA ARG A 66 -17.54 -36.15 -8.68
C ARG A 66 -17.02 -34.82 -9.23
N VAL A 67 -16.83 -33.82 -8.37
CA VAL A 67 -16.28 -32.52 -8.79
C VAL A 67 -14.83 -32.66 -9.25
N LEU A 68 -14.02 -33.49 -8.59
CA LEU A 68 -12.64 -33.77 -9.00
C LEU A 68 -12.55 -34.43 -10.39
N ALA A 69 -13.54 -35.24 -10.77
CA ALA A 69 -13.62 -35.86 -12.09
C ALA A 69 -14.10 -34.90 -13.19
N HIS A 70 -14.52 -33.68 -12.83
CA HIS A 70 -15.04 -32.71 -13.79
C HIS A 70 -13.95 -32.22 -14.76
N PRO A 71 -14.20 -32.13 -16.09
CA PRO A 71 -13.18 -31.75 -17.07
C PRO A 71 -12.45 -30.44 -16.76
N ALA A 72 -13.18 -29.42 -16.28
CA ALA A 72 -12.59 -28.13 -15.90
C ALA A 72 -11.57 -28.25 -14.75
N ILE A 73 -11.82 -29.15 -13.78
CA ILE A 73 -10.93 -29.40 -12.65
C ILE A 73 -9.73 -30.22 -13.09
N SER A 74 -9.93 -31.22 -13.95
CA SER A 74 -8.84 -31.99 -14.54
C SER A 74 -7.84 -31.09 -15.28
N THR A 75 -8.32 -30.10 -16.04
CA THR A 75 -7.45 -29.11 -16.69
C THR A 75 -6.71 -28.24 -15.66
N ALA A 76 -7.41 -27.72 -14.65
CA ALA A 76 -6.80 -26.89 -13.60
C ALA A 76 -5.79 -27.66 -12.72
N ALA A 77 -5.96 -28.97 -12.57
CA ALA A 77 -5.09 -29.84 -11.80
C ALA A 77 -3.73 -30.09 -12.46
N SER A 78 -3.60 -29.87 -13.79
CA SER A 78 -2.36 -30.14 -14.53
C SER A 78 -1.14 -29.34 -14.02
N ALA A 79 -1.37 -28.12 -13.54
CA ALA A 79 -0.33 -27.22 -13.01
C ALA A 79 -0.47 -26.94 -11.51
N THR A 80 -1.36 -27.65 -10.80
CA THR A 80 -1.69 -27.39 -9.40
C THR A 80 -1.50 -28.63 -8.53
N PRO A 81 -0.75 -28.56 -7.40
CA PRO A 81 -0.67 -29.65 -6.44
C PRO A 81 -2.04 -30.19 -6.03
N ARG A 82 -2.23 -31.52 -6.10
CA ARG A 82 -3.50 -32.20 -5.82
C ARG A 82 -4.12 -31.81 -4.49
N THR A 83 -3.30 -31.58 -3.46
CA THR A 83 -3.76 -31.13 -2.13
C THR A 83 -4.50 -29.80 -2.18
N MET A 84 -4.06 -28.86 -3.01
CA MET A 84 -4.74 -27.57 -3.22
C MET A 84 -6.02 -27.73 -4.03
N VAL A 85 -6.02 -28.57 -5.06
CA VAL A 85 -7.23 -28.88 -5.85
C VAL A 85 -8.33 -29.45 -4.96
N VAL A 86 -8.00 -30.45 -4.13
CA VAL A 86 -8.95 -31.05 -3.19
C VAL A 86 -9.46 -30.03 -2.16
N LYS A 87 -8.57 -29.17 -1.64
CA LYS A 87 -8.95 -28.10 -0.71
C LYS A 87 -9.93 -27.12 -1.38
N ALA A 88 -9.65 -26.68 -2.59
CA ALA A 88 -10.51 -25.76 -3.34
C ALA A 88 -11.89 -26.35 -3.64
N VAL A 89 -11.94 -27.62 -4.08
CA VAL A 89 -13.20 -28.34 -4.30
C VAL A 89 -14.01 -28.44 -2.99
N ARG A 90 -13.37 -28.79 -1.88
CA ARG A 90 -14.04 -28.83 -0.57
C ARG A 90 -14.57 -27.46 -0.16
N SER A 91 -13.79 -26.39 -0.35
CA SER A 91 -14.22 -25.03 -0.07
C SER A 91 -15.42 -24.62 -0.93
N ALA A 92 -15.40 -24.88 -2.24
CA ALA A 92 -16.52 -24.56 -3.13
C ALA A 92 -17.81 -25.30 -2.74
N ILE A 93 -17.71 -26.58 -2.38
CA ILE A 93 -18.85 -27.36 -1.89
C ILE A 93 -19.37 -26.79 -0.55
N GLU A 94 -18.48 -26.37 0.34
CA GLU A 94 -18.87 -25.76 1.63
C GLU A 94 -19.53 -24.39 1.44
N GLU A 95 -19.02 -23.54 0.54
CA GLU A 95 -19.66 -22.26 0.17
C GLU A 95 -21.07 -22.49 -0.38
N ALA A 96 -21.23 -23.46 -1.30
CA ALA A 96 -22.53 -23.83 -1.85
C ALA A 96 -23.48 -24.37 -0.76
N ARG A 97 -22.96 -25.15 0.19
CA ARG A 97 -23.72 -25.65 1.35
C ARG A 97 -24.21 -24.52 2.26
N GLN A 98 -23.36 -23.52 2.53
CA GLN A 98 -23.73 -22.37 3.35
C GLN A 98 -24.75 -21.47 2.66
N ALA A 99 -24.61 -21.23 1.35
CA ALA A 99 -25.57 -20.47 0.57
C ALA A 99 -26.96 -21.13 0.57
N ALA A 100 -27.02 -22.45 0.40
CA ALA A 100 -28.25 -23.22 0.48
C ALA A 100 -28.92 -23.13 1.87
N LYS A 101 -28.13 -23.20 2.95
CA LYS A 101 -28.63 -23.01 4.33
C LYS A 101 -29.22 -21.61 4.55
N ALA A 102 -28.58 -20.59 3.99
CA ALA A 102 -29.03 -19.20 4.10
C ALA A 102 -30.26 -18.88 3.24
N GLY A 103 -30.74 -19.83 2.41
CA GLY A 103 -31.86 -19.61 1.48
C GLY A 103 -31.53 -18.61 0.37
N LYS A 104 -30.24 -18.41 0.07
CA LYS A 104 -29.75 -17.45 -0.94
C LYS A 104 -29.75 -18.00 -2.36
N SER A 105 -30.10 -19.27 -2.57
CA SER A 105 -30.21 -19.86 -3.91
C SER A 105 -31.39 -20.83 -4.01
N ASP A 106 -32.09 -20.76 -5.14
CA ASP A 106 -33.20 -21.67 -5.42
C ASP A 106 -32.74 -23.05 -5.87
N GLU A 107 -31.52 -23.17 -6.39
CA GLU A 107 -30.85 -24.43 -6.68
C GLU A 107 -29.55 -24.58 -5.85
N PRO A 108 -29.33 -25.72 -5.18
CA PRO A 108 -28.02 -26.07 -4.64
C PRO A 108 -27.05 -26.26 -5.82
N GLY A 109 -25.91 -25.57 -5.80
CA GLY A 109 -25.05 -25.39 -6.97
C GLY A 109 -24.82 -26.66 -7.80
N SER A 110 -25.10 -26.55 -9.11
CA SER A 110 -24.80 -27.60 -10.09
C SER A 110 -23.32 -27.99 -10.04
N ILE A 111 -23.00 -29.20 -10.51
CA ILE A 111 -21.59 -29.64 -10.60
C ILE A 111 -20.73 -28.65 -11.40
N ASP A 112 -21.28 -28.06 -12.47
CA ASP A 112 -20.61 -27.06 -13.30
C ASP A 112 -20.32 -25.76 -12.52
N SER A 113 -21.28 -25.29 -11.72
CA SER A 113 -21.11 -24.07 -10.89
C SER A 113 -20.06 -24.28 -9.79
N ILE A 114 -20.07 -25.44 -9.14
CA ILE A 114 -19.12 -25.80 -8.09
C ILE A 114 -17.73 -26.04 -8.70
N ALA A 115 -17.65 -26.68 -9.86
CA ALA A 115 -16.38 -26.86 -10.58
C ALA A 115 -15.80 -25.51 -11.02
N SER A 116 -16.63 -24.62 -11.57
CA SER A 116 -16.23 -23.26 -11.93
C SER A 116 -15.71 -22.49 -10.72
N ARG A 117 -16.44 -22.56 -9.59
CA ARG A 117 -16.05 -21.91 -8.34
C ARG A 117 -14.75 -22.51 -7.76
N ALA A 118 -14.59 -23.83 -7.80
CA ALA A 118 -13.35 -24.47 -7.37
C ALA A 118 -12.16 -24.06 -8.26
N CYS A 119 -12.35 -23.91 -9.58
CA CYS A 119 -11.33 -23.35 -10.46
C CYS A 119 -10.96 -21.91 -10.10
N GLU A 120 -11.91 -21.05 -9.74
CA GLU A 120 -11.62 -19.70 -9.24
C GLU A 120 -10.82 -19.73 -7.94
N ILE A 121 -11.21 -20.58 -6.98
CA ILE A 121 -10.48 -20.73 -5.71
C ILE A 121 -9.05 -21.23 -5.96
N ILE A 122 -8.86 -22.18 -6.90
CA ILE A 122 -7.52 -22.64 -7.31
C ILE A 122 -6.70 -21.46 -7.86
N LYS A 123 -7.28 -20.68 -8.79
CA LYS A 123 -6.60 -19.50 -9.35
C LYS A 123 -6.23 -18.49 -8.26
N GLN A 124 -7.11 -18.26 -7.29
CA GLN A 124 -6.86 -17.36 -6.16
C GLN A 124 -5.77 -17.88 -5.22
N MET A 125 -5.74 -19.18 -4.94
CA MET A 125 -4.71 -19.82 -4.11
C MET A 125 -3.33 -19.85 -4.78
N MET A 126 -3.30 -19.98 -6.12
CA MET A 126 -2.07 -19.97 -6.92
C MET A 126 -1.54 -18.56 -7.19
N ALA A 127 -2.38 -17.54 -7.05
CA ALA A 127 -1.96 -16.16 -7.27
C ALA A 127 -1.04 -15.68 -6.14
N PRO A 128 0.05 -14.95 -6.45
CA PRO A 128 0.86 -14.27 -5.45
C PRO A 128 0.00 -13.34 -4.58
N SER A 129 0.33 -13.25 -3.29
CA SER A 129 -0.32 -12.31 -2.37
C SER A 129 0.07 -10.86 -2.67
N LEU A 130 1.33 -10.63 -3.07
CA LEU A 130 1.82 -9.34 -3.57
C LEU A 130 1.58 -9.26 -5.07
N LYS A 131 0.77 -8.28 -5.50
CA LYS A 131 0.34 -8.11 -6.89
C LYS A 131 0.73 -6.72 -7.38
N SER A 132 0.91 -6.57 -8.70
CA SER A 132 1.04 -5.25 -9.28
C SER A 132 -0.30 -4.51 -9.18
N ALA A 133 -0.22 -3.19 -9.11
CA ALA A 133 -1.37 -2.31 -9.07
C ALA A 133 -1.12 -1.09 -9.95
N ILE A 134 -2.19 -0.52 -10.49
CA ILE A 134 -2.19 0.80 -11.14
C ILE A 134 -2.52 1.82 -10.06
N ASN A 135 -1.64 2.80 -9.88
CA ASN A 135 -1.84 3.89 -8.94
C ASN A 135 -2.54 5.06 -9.66
N ALA A 136 -3.82 5.25 -9.38
CA ALA A 136 -4.62 6.39 -9.83
C ALA A 136 -5.19 7.16 -8.62
N THR A 137 -4.50 7.13 -7.48
CA THR A 137 -4.98 7.74 -6.23
C THR A 137 -4.76 9.24 -6.17
N GLY A 138 -3.79 9.77 -6.93
CA GLY A 138 -3.28 11.13 -6.77
C GLY A 138 -2.27 11.22 -5.62
N VAL A 139 -1.54 10.14 -5.34
CA VAL A 139 -0.43 10.13 -4.37
C VAL A 139 0.78 9.49 -5.03
N ILE A 140 1.87 10.24 -5.22
CA ILE A 140 3.07 9.77 -5.92
C ILE A 140 3.81 8.72 -5.08
N ILE A 141 4.28 9.10 -3.90
CA ILE A 141 4.96 8.23 -2.94
C ILE A 141 3.91 7.60 -2.02
N HIS A 142 3.20 6.61 -2.55
CA HIS A 142 2.12 5.93 -1.84
C HIS A 142 2.65 4.78 -0.98
N THR A 143 2.67 4.95 0.34
CA THR A 143 3.22 3.96 1.30
C THR A 143 2.59 2.57 1.18
N GLY A 144 1.28 2.49 0.96
CA GLY A 144 0.57 1.21 0.77
C GLY A 144 0.77 0.55 -0.60
N LEU A 145 1.32 1.26 -1.60
CA LEU A 145 1.56 0.74 -2.96
C LEU A 145 3.06 0.59 -3.26
N GLY A 146 3.91 0.64 -2.23
CA GLY A 146 5.34 0.40 -2.37
C GLY A 146 6.20 1.64 -2.59
N ARG A 147 5.69 2.85 -2.33
CA ARG A 147 6.42 4.13 -2.46
C ARG A 147 6.89 4.38 -3.89
N SER A 148 8.20 4.46 -4.12
CA SER A 148 8.80 4.82 -5.41
C SER A 148 8.85 3.65 -6.38
N VAL A 149 8.40 3.90 -7.61
CA VAL A 149 8.62 2.99 -8.74
C VAL A 149 10.04 3.20 -9.26
N LEU A 150 10.74 2.08 -9.54
CA LEU A 150 12.11 2.11 -10.04
C LEU A 150 12.16 2.49 -11.52
N ALA A 151 13.21 3.22 -11.92
CA ALA A 151 13.55 3.40 -13.32
C ALA A 151 13.93 2.05 -13.97
N GLU A 152 13.73 1.92 -15.28
CA GLU A 152 14.02 0.68 -16.02
C GLU A 152 15.47 0.22 -15.84
N ASP A 153 16.43 1.15 -15.88
CA ASP A 153 17.85 0.84 -15.66
C ASP A 153 18.11 0.21 -14.27
N ALA A 154 17.37 0.66 -13.25
CA ALA A 154 17.46 0.11 -11.90
C ALA A 154 16.77 -1.26 -11.80
N VAL A 155 15.63 -1.47 -12.49
CA VAL A 155 14.98 -2.79 -12.60
C VAL A 155 15.93 -3.80 -13.25
N GLU A 156 16.55 -3.43 -14.36
CA GLU A 156 17.49 -4.30 -15.06
C GLU A 156 18.77 -4.55 -14.25
N ALA A 157 19.27 -3.55 -13.49
CA ALA A 157 20.37 -3.77 -12.55
C ALA A 157 20.02 -4.78 -11.45
N VAL A 158 18.84 -4.67 -10.85
CA VAL A 158 18.33 -5.62 -9.85
C VAL A 158 18.23 -7.03 -10.45
N LYS A 159 17.65 -7.15 -11.65
CA LYS A 159 17.49 -8.43 -12.35
C LYS A 159 18.85 -9.07 -12.66
N ARG A 160 19.84 -8.30 -13.13
CA ARG A 160 21.20 -8.79 -13.36
C ARG A 160 21.83 -9.31 -12.06
N ALA A 161 21.72 -8.55 -10.98
CA ALA A 161 22.27 -8.93 -9.67
C ALA A 161 21.56 -10.16 -9.05
N ALA A 162 20.26 -10.31 -9.31
CA ALA A 162 19.47 -11.45 -8.84
C ALA A 162 19.76 -12.75 -9.60
N SER A 163 20.00 -12.65 -10.91
CA SER A 163 20.01 -13.81 -11.81
C SER A 163 21.34 -14.57 -11.83
N LYS A 164 22.44 -13.97 -11.37
CA LYS A 164 23.79 -14.56 -11.42
C LYS A 164 24.63 -14.15 -10.20
N HIS A 165 25.80 -14.78 -10.06
CA HIS A 165 26.83 -14.29 -9.13
C HIS A 165 27.31 -12.89 -9.56
N CYS A 166 27.69 -12.05 -8.59
CA CYS A 166 28.23 -10.71 -8.82
C CYS A 166 29.38 -10.40 -7.86
N THR A 167 30.19 -9.40 -8.20
CA THR A 167 31.35 -8.91 -7.44
C THR A 167 30.93 -8.04 -6.25
N LEU A 168 29.96 -8.51 -5.47
CA LEU A 168 29.35 -7.73 -4.38
C LEU A 168 30.35 -7.35 -3.29
N GLU A 169 31.19 -8.29 -2.85
CA GLU A 169 32.22 -8.10 -1.81
C GLU A 169 33.59 -8.60 -2.28
N ILE A 170 33.84 -8.56 -3.59
CA ILE A 170 35.13 -8.95 -4.17
C ILE A 170 35.71 -7.74 -4.90
N ASP A 171 36.91 -7.37 -4.50
CA ASP A 171 37.73 -6.40 -5.22
C ASP A 171 38.35 -7.10 -6.44
N ILE A 172 38.10 -6.55 -7.64
CA ILE A 172 38.46 -7.21 -8.90
C ILE A 172 39.97 -7.19 -9.13
N GLU A 173 40.65 -6.13 -8.71
CA GLU A 173 42.10 -5.96 -8.92
C GLU A 173 42.91 -6.93 -8.04
N THR A 174 42.48 -7.12 -6.79
CA THR A 174 43.21 -7.93 -5.81
C THR A 174 42.66 -9.35 -5.66
N GLY A 175 41.42 -9.61 -6.10
CA GLY A 175 40.70 -10.85 -5.87
C GLY A 175 40.32 -11.11 -4.41
N ARG A 176 40.53 -10.13 -3.52
CA ARG A 176 40.28 -10.26 -2.08
C ARG A 176 38.89 -9.73 -1.70
N ARG A 177 38.49 -9.99 -0.47
CA ARG A 177 37.24 -9.48 0.08
C ARG A 177 37.30 -7.95 0.19
N GLY A 178 36.33 -7.27 -0.41
CA GLY A 178 36.15 -5.83 -0.36
C GLY A 178 34.87 -5.40 0.37
N SER A 179 34.69 -4.09 0.51
CA SER A 179 33.44 -3.51 1.03
C SER A 179 32.39 -3.46 -0.07
N ARG A 180 31.17 -3.94 0.22
CA ARG A 180 30.03 -3.77 -0.70
C ARG A 180 29.63 -2.30 -0.88
N ILE A 181 29.91 -1.43 0.10
CA ILE A 181 29.51 -0.03 0.04
C ILE A 181 30.35 0.75 -0.99
N ALA A 182 31.52 0.22 -1.38
CA ALA A 182 32.39 0.82 -2.38
C ALA A 182 31.69 1.04 -3.74
N HIS A 183 30.65 0.25 -4.07
CA HIS A 183 29.89 0.37 -5.31
C HIS A 183 29.05 1.66 -5.39
N VAL A 184 28.73 2.28 -4.25
CA VAL A 184 27.85 3.46 -4.18
C VAL A 184 28.45 4.64 -3.42
N GLU A 185 29.49 4.43 -2.63
CA GLU A 185 30.10 5.48 -1.78
C GLU A 185 30.54 6.70 -2.61
N SER A 186 31.33 6.48 -3.67
CA SER A 186 31.82 7.59 -4.49
C SER A 186 30.67 8.37 -5.14
N LEU A 187 29.66 7.67 -5.66
CA LEU A 187 28.48 8.30 -6.26
C LEU A 187 27.71 9.15 -5.24
N LEU A 188 27.54 8.65 -4.02
CA LEU A 188 26.89 9.40 -2.94
C LEU A 188 27.72 10.63 -2.55
N CYS A 189 29.03 10.49 -2.40
CA CYS A 189 29.93 11.62 -2.12
C CYS A 189 29.88 12.67 -3.23
N ASP A 190 29.96 12.26 -4.50
CA ASP A 190 29.92 13.15 -5.65
C ASP A 190 28.60 13.94 -5.72
N LEU A 191 27.47 13.28 -5.45
CA LEU A 191 26.14 13.91 -5.50
C LEU A 191 25.84 14.82 -4.30
N THR A 192 26.43 14.52 -3.14
CA THR A 192 26.09 15.21 -1.88
C THR A 192 27.15 16.22 -1.43
N GLY A 193 28.38 16.10 -1.91
CA GLY A 193 29.54 16.83 -1.40
C GLY A 193 30.10 16.27 -0.08
N ALA A 194 29.59 15.13 0.39
CA ALA A 194 30.04 14.52 1.65
C ALA A 194 31.40 13.83 1.51
N GLU A 195 32.12 13.70 2.63
CA GLU A 195 33.44 13.08 2.65
C GLU A 195 33.40 11.54 2.58
N SER A 196 32.33 10.94 3.09
CA SER A 196 32.07 9.50 3.06
C SER A 196 30.57 9.22 3.18
N ALA A 197 30.15 7.99 2.83
CA ALA A 197 28.74 7.59 2.82
C ALA A 197 28.48 6.13 3.20
N ALA A 198 27.63 5.83 4.17
CA ALA A 198 27.20 4.46 4.48
C ALA A 198 25.77 4.18 4.00
N VAL A 199 25.47 2.90 3.74
CA VAL A 199 24.12 2.45 3.34
C VAL A 199 23.68 1.25 4.18
N VAL A 200 22.49 1.35 4.75
CA VAL A 200 21.81 0.34 5.56
C VAL A 200 20.40 0.07 5.03
N ASN A 201 19.68 -0.85 5.68
CA ASN A 201 18.39 -1.37 5.23
C ASN A 201 17.31 -0.30 4.91
N ASN A 202 17.15 0.71 5.76
CA ASN A 202 16.19 1.81 5.59
C ASN A 202 16.58 3.00 6.48
N ASN A 203 15.94 4.17 6.31
CA ASN A 203 16.29 5.35 7.10
C ASN A 203 16.09 5.17 8.62
N ALA A 204 15.08 4.40 9.04
CA ALA A 204 14.90 4.07 10.45
C ALA A 204 16.14 3.36 11.04
N ALA A 205 16.71 2.43 10.30
CA ALA A 205 17.97 1.77 10.65
C ALA A 205 19.16 2.74 10.63
N ALA A 206 19.20 3.67 9.67
CA ALA A 206 20.26 4.69 9.58
C ALA A 206 20.26 5.59 10.82
N VAL A 207 19.08 6.06 11.23
CA VAL A 207 18.89 6.91 12.41
C VAL A 207 19.27 6.18 13.70
N VAL A 208 18.77 4.95 13.91
CA VAL A 208 19.14 4.14 15.09
C VAL A 208 20.65 3.89 15.14
N LEU A 209 21.26 3.55 13.99
CA LEU A 209 22.69 3.28 13.90
C LEU A 209 23.51 4.54 14.24
N ALA A 210 23.19 5.68 13.64
CA ALA A 210 23.93 6.91 13.84
C ALA A 210 23.81 7.41 15.28
N ILE A 211 22.58 7.51 15.81
CA ILE A 211 22.34 7.95 17.19
C ILE A 211 23.06 7.02 18.19
N GLY A 212 22.89 5.70 18.03
CA GLY A 212 23.52 4.72 18.91
C GLY A 212 25.04 4.64 18.77
N THR A 213 25.61 5.12 17.66
CA THR A 213 27.07 5.23 17.50
C THR A 213 27.60 6.50 18.17
N MET A 214 26.90 7.63 17.99
CA MET A 214 27.38 8.95 18.40
C MET A 214 27.09 9.27 19.87
N ALA A 215 26.04 8.68 20.47
CA ALA A 215 25.52 9.11 21.76
C ALA A 215 25.13 7.97 22.72
N HIS A 216 25.67 6.76 22.56
CA HIS A 216 25.36 5.64 23.47
C HIS A 216 25.60 6.03 24.94
N ASP A 217 24.64 5.73 25.82
CA ASP A 217 24.59 6.09 27.25
C ASP A 217 24.70 7.61 27.55
N ARG A 218 24.55 8.47 26.54
CA ARG A 218 24.71 9.93 26.65
C ARG A 218 23.49 10.69 26.15
N GLU A 219 23.51 12.01 26.32
CA GLU A 219 22.37 12.89 26.03
C GLU A 219 22.31 13.28 24.55
N VAL A 220 21.09 13.19 23.99
CA VAL A 220 20.72 13.63 22.64
C VAL A 220 19.73 14.77 22.77
N LEU A 221 20.14 15.96 22.31
CA LEU A 221 19.31 17.16 22.31
C LEU A 221 18.47 17.18 21.03
N ILE A 222 17.18 17.45 21.16
CA ILE A 222 16.25 17.58 20.04
C ILE A 222 15.12 18.54 20.39
N SER A 223 14.64 19.30 19.41
CA SER A 223 13.46 20.16 19.54
C SER A 223 12.21 19.35 19.89
N ARG A 224 11.40 19.85 20.83
CA ARG A 224 10.07 19.26 21.12
C ARG A 224 9.17 19.18 19.89
N GLY A 225 9.30 20.15 18.99
CA GLY A 225 8.55 20.21 17.73
C GLY A 225 8.97 19.15 16.71
N GLU A 226 10.06 18.42 16.95
CA GLU A 226 10.66 17.45 16.03
C GLU A 226 10.54 15.99 16.55
N LEU A 227 9.77 15.75 17.62
CA LEU A 227 9.49 14.42 18.16
C LEU A 227 8.42 13.68 17.34
N VAL A 228 8.77 13.37 16.10
CA VAL A 228 7.85 12.87 15.08
C VAL A 228 7.40 11.42 15.32
N GLU A 229 6.19 11.11 14.83
CA GLU A 229 5.72 9.74 14.62
C GLU A 229 5.46 9.50 13.13
N ILE A 230 6.16 8.53 12.55
CA ILE A 230 6.09 8.19 11.13
C ILE A 230 5.59 6.76 10.96
N GLY A 231 4.61 6.55 10.06
CA GLY A 231 4.14 5.22 9.70
C GLY A 231 3.49 4.42 10.86
N GLY A 232 3.02 5.11 11.90
CA GLY A 232 2.21 4.56 13.00
C GLY A 232 2.95 3.77 14.09
N ARG A 233 4.27 3.55 13.95
CA ARG A 233 5.09 2.87 14.98
C ARG A 233 6.53 3.39 15.11
N PHE A 234 7.02 4.19 14.17
CA PHE A 234 8.34 4.79 14.28
C PHE A 234 8.21 6.14 14.99
N ARG A 235 8.56 6.16 16.28
CA ARG A 235 8.46 7.35 17.15
C ARG A 235 9.86 7.76 17.56
N MET A 236 10.27 8.99 17.26
CA MET A 236 11.63 9.48 17.53
C MET A 236 12.06 9.29 19.01
N PRO A 237 11.21 9.55 20.03
CA PRO A 237 11.57 9.26 21.42
C PRO A 237 11.89 7.78 21.69
N ASP A 238 11.15 6.86 21.07
CA ASP A 238 11.32 5.42 21.27
C ASP A 238 12.58 4.93 20.54
N VAL A 239 12.90 5.55 19.39
CA VAL A 239 14.12 5.31 18.62
C VAL A 239 15.37 5.73 19.39
N ILE A 240 15.38 6.94 19.98
CA ILE A 240 16.50 7.44 20.78
C ILE A 240 16.74 6.52 21.99
N ARG A 241 15.67 6.10 22.68
CA ARG A 241 15.79 5.16 23.80
C ARG A 241 16.28 3.78 23.36
N ALA A 242 15.77 3.26 22.24
CA ALA A 242 16.19 1.97 21.70
C ALA A 242 17.65 1.97 21.21
N ALA A 243 18.17 3.14 20.82
CA ALA A 243 19.58 3.34 20.51
C ALA A 243 20.49 3.41 21.75
N GLY A 244 19.93 3.30 22.96
CA GLY A 244 20.68 3.35 24.22
C GLY A 244 20.99 4.77 24.70
N CYS A 245 20.27 5.77 24.21
CA CYS A 245 20.56 7.18 24.49
C CYS A 245 19.52 7.82 25.43
N ARG A 246 19.92 8.90 26.09
CA ARG A 246 19.03 9.73 26.91
C ARG A 246 18.49 10.90 26.07
N LEU A 247 17.18 10.93 25.86
CA LEU A 247 16.49 12.05 25.21
C LEU A 247 16.51 13.30 26.11
N VAL A 248 16.94 14.43 25.56
CA VAL A 248 16.82 15.78 26.16
C VAL A 248 16.04 16.66 25.20
N GLU A 249 14.82 17.04 25.60
CA GLU A 249 13.94 17.86 24.78
C GLU A 249 14.18 19.35 25.05
N VAL A 250 14.32 20.14 23.99
CA VAL A 250 14.51 21.60 24.08
C VAL A 250 13.36 22.37 23.41
N GLY A 251 13.21 23.64 23.81
CA GLY A 251 12.20 24.54 23.25
C GLY A 251 10.75 24.09 23.54
N THR A 252 9.86 24.43 22.61
CA THR A 252 8.42 24.12 22.65
C THR A 252 7.96 23.48 21.34
N THR A 253 6.72 23.00 21.27
CA THR A 253 6.21 22.34 20.07
C THR A 253 6.28 23.23 18.82
N ASN A 254 5.90 24.51 18.94
CA ASN A 254 5.85 25.43 17.81
C ASN A 254 7.07 26.33 17.70
N ARG A 255 7.80 26.60 18.80
CA ARG A 255 8.96 27.50 18.80
C ARG A 255 10.14 26.88 19.53
N THR A 256 11.24 26.71 18.81
CA THR A 256 12.54 26.29 19.36
C THR A 256 13.61 27.19 18.77
N ARG A 257 14.39 27.84 19.64
CA ARG A 257 15.49 28.73 19.27
C ARG A 257 16.82 28.10 19.54
N ILE A 258 17.87 28.66 18.94
CA ILE A 258 19.24 28.26 19.21
C ILE A 258 19.62 28.39 20.70
N SER A 259 19.07 29.40 21.40
CA SER A 259 19.28 29.59 22.84
C SER A 259 18.72 28.45 23.71
N ASP A 260 17.68 27.76 23.23
CA ASP A 260 17.10 26.62 23.95
C ASP A 260 18.05 25.42 23.91
N TYR A 261 18.76 25.23 22.79
CA TYR A 261 19.83 24.23 22.68
C TYR A 261 21.04 24.63 23.52
N GLU A 262 21.53 25.86 23.42
CA GLU A 262 22.70 26.33 24.19
C GLU A 262 22.51 26.16 25.70
N ALA A 263 21.32 26.47 26.22
CA ALA A 263 21.01 26.33 27.64
C ALA A 263 20.91 24.86 28.12
N ALA A 264 20.69 23.91 27.22
CA ALA A 264 20.51 22.50 27.54
C ALA A 264 21.81 21.67 27.44
N ILE A 265 22.89 22.24 26.89
CA ILE A 265 24.16 21.54 26.73
C ILE A 265 24.81 21.31 28.10
N THR A 266 25.21 20.07 28.34
CA THR A 266 25.93 19.62 29.54
C THR A 266 27.17 18.82 29.15
N GLU A 267 27.99 18.42 30.14
CA GLU A 267 29.08 17.47 29.94
C GLU A 267 28.61 16.09 29.45
N ASN A 268 27.33 15.75 29.64
CA ASN A 268 26.75 14.48 29.19
C ASN A 268 26.20 14.56 27.77
N THR A 269 26.12 15.76 27.19
CA THR A 269 25.65 15.97 25.81
C THR A 269 26.63 15.36 24.80
N ALA A 270 26.10 14.49 23.93
CA ALA A 270 26.88 13.80 22.90
C ALA A 270 26.38 14.05 21.48
N LEU A 271 25.14 14.51 21.31
CA LEU A 271 24.58 14.75 19.97
C LEU A 271 23.53 15.86 20.01
N ILE A 272 23.60 16.76 19.03
CA ILE A 272 22.48 17.61 18.64
C ILE A 272 21.81 16.94 17.43
N LEU A 273 20.54 16.56 17.59
CA LEU A 273 19.75 15.91 16.56
C LEU A 273 18.70 16.88 16.03
N LYS A 274 18.74 17.13 14.72
CA LYS A 274 17.68 17.81 13.97
C LYS A 274 16.89 16.77 13.17
N VAL A 275 15.57 16.85 13.18
CA VAL A 275 14.69 15.95 12.41
C VAL A 275 13.71 16.76 11.57
N HIS A 276 13.70 16.52 10.26
CA HIS A 276 12.72 17.14 9.37
C HIS A 276 11.32 16.55 9.62
N PRO A 277 10.29 17.38 9.90
CA PRO A 277 8.92 16.93 10.05
C PRO A 277 8.30 16.55 8.69
N SER A 278 8.77 15.43 8.14
CA SER A 278 8.45 15.04 6.76
C SER A 278 6.98 14.67 6.53
N ASN A 279 6.19 14.39 7.57
CA ASN A 279 4.81 13.89 7.45
C ASN A 279 3.72 14.78 8.07
N TYR A 280 4.06 15.88 8.73
CA TYR A 280 3.12 16.92 9.20
C TYR A 280 3.80 18.30 9.18
N CYS A 281 3.01 19.38 9.16
CA CYS A 281 3.53 20.73 9.32
C CYS A 281 2.79 21.43 10.46
N ILE A 282 3.49 22.34 11.15
CA ILE A 282 2.90 23.20 12.17
C ILE A 282 2.63 24.56 11.51
N VAL A 283 1.39 25.02 11.55
CA VAL A 283 0.97 26.29 10.95
C VAL A 283 0.63 27.30 12.05
N GLY A 284 1.10 28.54 11.91
CA GLY A 284 0.86 29.63 12.85
C GLY A 284 2.16 30.30 13.28
N PHE A 285 2.27 30.67 14.56
CA PHE A 285 3.50 31.24 15.12
C PHE A 285 4.53 30.15 15.38
N THR A 286 5.34 29.87 14.36
CA THR A 286 6.43 28.89 14.43
C THR A 286 7.79 29.55 14.38
N GLU A 287 8.79 28.89 14.99
CA GLU A 287 10.18 29.31 14.99
C GLU A 287 11.05 28.06 15.16
N GLU A 288 12.11 27.94 14.37
CA GLU A 288 12.96 26.76 14.32
C GLU A 288 14.42 27.20 14.18
N ALA A 289 15.32 26.60 14.98
CA ALA A 289 16.74 26.81 14.82
C ALA A 289 17.21 26.22 13.48
N SER A 290 17.92 27.03 12.68
CA SER A 290 18.41 26.58 11.37
C SER A 290 19.51 25.53 11.53
N ILE A 291 19.76 24.75 10.48
CA ILE A 291 20.83 23.75 10.54
C ILE A 291 22.21 24.41 10.68
N GLU A 292 22.41 25.59 10.08
CA GLU A 292 23.64 26.39 10.19
C GLU A 292 23.88 26.84 11.63
N GLU A 293 22.84 27.35 12.31
CA GLU A 293 22.92 27.76 13.72
C GLU A 293 23.30 26.57 14.62
N LEU A 294 22.69 25.40 14.38
CA LEU A 294 23.00 24.18 15.15
C LEU A 294 24.43 23.71 14.90
N VAL A 295 24.91 23.73 13.66
CA VAL A 295 26.30 23.35 13.35
C VAL A 295 27.29 24.35 13.95
N GLU A 296 26.99 25.65 13.94
CA GLU A 296 27.82 26.66 14.60
C GLU A 296 27.90 26.40 16.11
N LEU A 297 26.77 26.14 16.77
CA LEU A 297 26.71 25.77 18.18
C LEU A 297 27.49 24.46 18.46
N GLY A 298 27.32 23.45 17.62
CA GLY A 298 28.04 22.18 17.72
C GLY A 298 29.56 22.37 17.63
N ARG A 299 30.03 23.23 16.73
CA ARG A 299 31.47 23.60 16.65
C ARG A 299 31.94 24.33 17.91
N LYS A 300 31.18 25.30 18.42
CA LYS A 300 31.53 26.05 19.64
C LYS A 300 31.63 25.15 20.87
N THR A 301 30.77 24.12 20.94
CA THR A 301 30.63 23.25 22.12
C THR A 301 31.28 21.87 21.95
N HIS A 302 31.84 21.59 20.78
CA HIS A 302 32.43 20.29 20.41
C HIS A 302 31.41 19.13 20.49
N VAL A 303 30.15 19.42 20.20
CA VAL A 303 29.07 18.44 20.12
C VAL A 303 28.72 18.21 18.65
N PRO A 304 28.74 16.97 18.14
CA PRO A 304 28.40 16.70 16.75
C PRO A 304 26.92 16.95 16.46
N VAL A 305 26.63 17.28 15.21
CA VAL A 305 25.27 17.54 14.70
C VAL A 305 24.87 16.47 13.70
N MET A 306 23.72 15.85 13.94
CA MET A 306 23.07 14.93 13.02
C MET A 306 21.78 15.55 12.49
N HIS A 307 21.54 15.43 11.18
CA HIS A 307 20.29 15.82 10.55
C HIS A 307 19.58 14.62 9.91
N ASP A 308 18.43 14.21 10.44
CA ASP A 308 17.52 13.27 9.78
C ASP A 308 16.58 14.04 8.85
N ILE A 309 16.95 14.13 7.58
CA ILE A 309 16.13 14.74 6.52
C ILE A 309 14.97 13.81 6.17
N GLY A 310 15.23 12.50 6.19
CA GLY A 310 14.24 11.47 5.93
C GLY A 310 13.77 11.34 4.49
N SER A 311 13.57 12.43 3.74
CA SER A 311 12.98 12.45 2.38
C SER A 311 13.94 12.09 1.25
N GLY A 312 15.22 12.42 1.41
CA GLY A 312 16.27 12.16 0.42
C GLY A 312 16.19 13.03 -0.83
N ALA A 313 15.77 14.30 -0.67
CA ALA A 313 15.82 15.26 -1.77
C ALA A 313 17.27 15.54 -2.20
N LEU A 314 17.61 15.16 -3.43
CA LEU A 314 18.91 15.42 -4.07
C LEU A 314 18.81 16.38 -5.26
N ILE A 315 17.61 16.68 -5.71
CA ILE A 315 17.34 17.60 -6.82
C ILE A 315 16.40 18.67 -6.30
N ASP A 316 16.63 19.91 -6.70
CA ASP A 316 15.75 21.02 -6.37
C ASP A 316 14.43 20.89 -7.16
N LEU A 317 13.34 20.70 -6.42
CA LEU A 317 11.98 20.53 -6.95
C LEU A 317 11.12 21.78 -6.77
N SER A 318 11.69 22.90 -6.34
CA SER A 318 10.99 24.17 -6.12
C SER A 318 10.32 24.70 -7.38
N GLN A 319 10.97 24.52 -8.53
CA GLN A 319 10.41 24.86 -9.85
C GLN A 319 9.15 24.05 -10.21
N PHE A 320 8.95 22.88 -9.61
CA PHE A 320 7.78 22.03 -9.80
C PHE A 320 6.73 22.22 -8.70
N GLY A 321 6.90 23.22 -7.83
CA GLY A 321 5.96 23.54 -6.76
C GLY A 321 6.28 22.87 -5.41
N ILE A 322 7.40 22.16 -5.29
CA ILE A 322 7.85 21.54 -4.03
C ILE A 322 8.87 22.46 -3.35
N LYS A 323 8.39 23.30 -2.44
CA LYS A 323 9.16 24.37 -1.78
C LYS A 323 9.63 23.92 -0.40
N ASP A 324 10.66 24.58 0.12
CA ASP A 324 11.10 24.46 1.51
C ASP A 324 11.43 23.02 1.97
N GLU A 325 11.67 22.11 1.01
CA GLU A 325 12.09 20.75 1.30
C GLU A 325 13.62 20.71 1.45
N PRO A 326 14.16 20.30 2.60
CA PRO A 326 15.59 20.34 2.85
C PRO A 326 16.35 19.41 1.91
N MET A 327 17.31 19.97 1.18
CA MET A 327 18.22 19.19 0.35
C MET A 327 19.34 18.57 1.20
N VAL A 328 19.73 17.35 0.84
CA VAL A 328 20.84 16.65 1.50
C VAL A 328 22.13 17.47 1.38
N GLN A 329 22.38 18.06 0.21
CA GLN A 329 23.55 18.89 -0.07
C GLN A 329 23.67 20.08 0.87
N ASP A 330 22.55 20.68 1.26
CA ASP A 330 22.56 21.88 2.11
C ASP A 330 23.00 21.54 3.54
N SER A 331 22.51 20.41 4.06
CA SER A 331 22.90 19.93 5.40
C SER A 331 24.36 19.48 5.46
N VAL A 332 24.85 18.83 4.40
CA VAL A 332 26.27 18.48 4.26
C VAL A 332 27.11 19.75 4.20
N ARG A 333 26.73 20.74 3.38
CA ARG A 333 27.44 22.00 3.22
C ARG A 333 27.44 22.86 4.49
N ALA A 334 26.35 22.85 5.26
CA ALA A 334 26.29 23.48 6.58
C ALA A 334 27.35 22.90 7.53
N GLY A 335 27.69 21.62 7.36
CA GLY A 335 28.78 20.93 8.06
C GLY A 335 28.29 19.93 9.10
N CYS A 336 27.10 19.35 8.90
CA CYS A 336 26.61 18.24 9.71
C CYS A 336 27.63 17.09 9.73
N ASP A 337 27.81 16.48 10.89
CA ASP A 337 28.65 15.30 11.04
C ASP A 337 28.03 14.10 10.33
N VAL A 338 26.70 13.96 10.44
CA VAL A 338 25.91 12.91 9.80
C VAL A 338 24.59 13.46 9.27
N VAL A 339 24.25 13.14 8.03
CA VAL A 339 22.93 13.38 7.41
C VAL A 339 22.31 12.05 7.03
N ALA A 340 21.07 11.80 7.47
CA ALA A 340 20.34 10.56 7.25
C ALA A 340 19.10 10.78 6.37
N PHE A 341 18.87 9.89 5.40
CA PHE A 341 17.69 9.94 4.54
C PHE A 341 17.31 8.60 3.89
N SER A 342 16.10 8.54 3.32
CA SER A 342 15.55 7.36 2.63
C SER A 342 15.88 7.37 1.13
N GLY A 343 16.14 6.19 0.55
CA GLY A 343 16.30 6.03 -0.91
C GLY A 343 14.98 5.93 -1.71
N ASP A 344 13.90 5.46 -1.08
CA ASP A 344 12.60 5.16 -1.72
C ASP A 344 11.54 6.25 -1.48
N LYS A 345 11.99 7.50 -1.42
CA LYS A 345 11.11 8.68 -1.32
C LYS A 345 11.41 9.64 -2.47
N LEU A 346 11.92 10.85 -2.20
CA LEU A 346 12.18 11.84 -3.25
C LEU A 346 13.36 11.45 -4.14
N MET A 347 14.26 10.60 -3.64
CA MET A 347 15.28 9.99 -4.49
C MET A 347 14.67 9.05 -5.55
N GLY A 348 13.47 8.50 -5.35
CA GLY A 348 12.84 7.64 -6.35
C GLY A 348 13.56 6.31 -6.62
N SER A 349 14.29 5.80 -5.62
CA SER A 349 15.06 4.56 -5.72
C SER A 349 14.42 3.42 -4.90
N VAL A 350 15.21 2.39 -4.64
CA VAL A 350 14.92 1.27 -3.74
C VAL A 350 14.91 1.71 -2.28
N GLN A 351 14.30 0.90 -1.41
CA GLN A 351 14.36 1.12 0.03
C GLN A 351 15.81 1.04 0.51
N ALA A 352 16.32 2.14 1.05
CA ALA A 352 17.65 2.21 1.65
C ALA A 352 17.66 3.28 2.75
N GLY A 353 18.52 3.11 3.74
CA GLY A 353 18.90 4.15 4.69
C GLY A 353 20.29 4.62 4.35
N ILE A 354 20.42 5.89 4.03
CA ILE A 354 21.67 6.46 3.53
C ILE A 354 22.17 7.44 4.59
N LEU A 355 23.45 7.28 4.96
CA LEU A 355 24.18 8.16 5.85
C LEU A 355 25.29 8.83 5.04
N VAL A 356 25.35 10.15 5.00
CA VAL A 356 26.45 10.91 4.38
C VAL A 356 26.95 11.97 5.35
N GLY A 357 28.23 12.33 5.30
CA GLY A 357 28.76 13.36 6.17
C GLY A 357 30.28 13.34 6.27
N LYS A 358 30.80 13.66 7.46
CA LYS A 358 32.24 13.64 7.74
C LYS A 358 32.76 12.21 7.76
N ARG A 359 33.97 12.00 7.25
CA ARG A 359 34.53 10.65 7.10
C ARG A 359 34.67 9.93 8.43
N GLU A 360 35.14 10.61 9.46
CA GLU A 360 35.33 10.02 10.79
C GLU A 360 34.00 9.47 11.35
N SER A 361 32.95 10.28 11.37
CA SER A 361 31.63 9.90 11.89
C SER A 361 30.98 8.76 11.09
N ILE A 362 31.12 8.78 9.76
CA ILE A 362 30.59 7.70 8.91
C ILE A 362 31.37 6.40 9.10
N GLU A 363 32.69 6.45 9.25
CA GLU A 363 33.52 5.28 9.54
C GLU A 363 33.21 4.67 10.90
N GLU A 364 32.92 5.48 11.92
CA GLU A 364 32.42 4.98 13.21
C GLU A 364 31.10 4.23 13.05
N CYS A 365 30.16 4.79 12.29
CA CYS A 365 28.88 4.13 12.01
C CYS A 365 29.09 2.78 11.28
N ARG A 366 30.05 2.70 10.36
CA ARG A 366 30.40 1.44 9.66
C ARG A 366 31.03 0.39 10.56
N ARG A 367 31.82 0.81 11.55
CA ARG A 367 32.48 -0.08 12.52
C ARG A 367 31.53 -0.58 13.60
N ASN A 368 30.42 0.12 13.84
CA ASN A 368 29.42 -0.31 14.80
C ASN A 368 28.88 -1.71 14.44
N PRO A 369 28.88 -2.69 15.38
CA PRO A 369 28.39 -4.04 15.13
C PRO A 369 26.95 -4.10 14.58
N LEU A 370 26.09 -3.15 14.94
CA LEU A 370 24.72 -3.06 14.42
C LEU A 370 24.68 -2.85 12.90
N ALA A 371 25.69 -2.21 12.31
CA ALA A 371 25.79 -2.05 10.86
C ALA A 371 25.76 -3.39 10.13
N ARG A 372 26.25 -4.47 10.76
CA ARG A 372 26.18 -5.83 10.20
C ARG A 372 24.77 -6.40 10.19
N ALA A 373 23.98 -6.12 11.23
CA ALA A 373 22.58 -6.55 11.32
C ALA A 373 21.68 -5.75 10.38
N LEU A 374 21.99 -4.46 10.21
CA LEU A 374 21.25 -3.51 9.38
C LEU A 374 21.75 -3.46 7.92
N ARG A 375 22.68 -4.35 7.57
CA ARG A 375 23.40 -4.33 6.29
C ARG A 375 22.44 -4.47 5.10
N VAL A 376 22.60 -3.59 4.13
CA VAL A 376 21.86 -3.62 2.86
C VAL A 376 22.15 -4.89 2.06
N ASP A 377 21.13 -5.43 1.38
CA ASP A 377 21.26 -6.61 0.52
C ASP A 377 21.75 -6.25 -0.90
N LYS A 378 22.03 -7.27 -1.73
CA LYS A 378 22.64 -7.06 -3.05
C LYS A 378 21.67 -6.38 -4.04
N LEU A 379 20.38 -6.66 -3.95
CA LEU A 379 19.37 -6.19 -4.90
C LEU A 379 19.16 -4.70 -4.70
N THR A 380 18.98 -4.29 -3.45
CA THR A 380 18.93 -2.88 -3.06
C THR A 380 20.18 -2.16 -3.53
N LEU A 381 21.38 -2.70 -3.29
CA LEU A 381 22.61 -2.03 -3.71
C LEU A 381 22.70 -1.84 -5.24
N ALA A 382 22.31 -2.86 -6.02
CA ALA A 382 22.32 -2.78 -7.48
C ALA A 382 21.32 -1.75 -8.03
N GLY A 383 20.11 -1.72 -7.46
CA GLY A 383 19.09 -0.71 -7.81
C GLY A 383 19.54 0.71 -7.42
N LEU A 384 20.10 0.86 -6.23
CA LEU A 384 20.61 2.14 -5.73
C LEU A 384 21.74 2.68 -6.61
N GLU A 385 22.74 1.85 -6.96
CA GLU A 385 23.84 2.25 -7.84
C GLU A 385 23.32 2.78 -9.18
N ALA A 386 22.39 2.05 -9.81
CA ALA A 386 21.80 2.46 -11.09
C ALA A 386 21.03 3.79 -10.97
N THR A 387 20.25 3.97 -9.89
CA THR A 387 19.57 5.26 -9.65
C THR A 387 20.56 6.39 -9.45
N LEU A 388 21.59 6.21 -8.62
CA LEU A 388 22.60 7.24 -8.37
C LEU A 388 23.36 7.61 -9.66
N ARG A 389 23.60 6.65 -10.56
CA ARG A 389 24.20 6.93 -11.87
C ARG A 389 23.32 7.82 -12.74
N ILE A 390 22.00 7.57 -12.77
CA ILE A 390 21.04 8.44 -13.46
C ILE A 390 21.06 9.84 -12.86
N MET A 391 21.12 9.95 -11.52
CA MET A 391 21.08 11.22 -10.80
C MET A 391 22.27 12.15 -11.03
N ARG A 392 23.35 11.67 -11.64
CA ARG A 392 24.50 12.52 -11.97
C ARG A 392 24.15 13.63 -12.96
N GLU A 393 23.11 13.43 -13.76
CA GLU A 393 22.55 14.42 -14.66
C GLU A 393 21.09 14.72 -14.26
N PRO A 394 20.79 15.93 -13.74
CA PRO A 394 19.45 16.28 -13.24
C PRO A 394 18.33 16.07 -14.28
N GLU A 395 18.58 16.37 -15.54
CA GLU A 395 17.66 16.26 -16.66
C GLU A 395 17.28 14.79 -16.90
N ASP A 396 18.27 13.91 -16.88
CA ASP A 396 18.07 12.46 -16.99
C ASP A 396 17.31 11.91 -15.78
N ALA A 397 17.61 12.41 -14.58
CA ALA A 397 16.91 12.03 -13.36
C ALA A 397 15.42 12.38 -13.44
N ILE A 398 15.10 13.61 -13.84
CA ILE A 398 13.71 14.07 -14.00
C ILE A 398 12.99 13.25 -15.07
N ALA A 399 13.65 12.91 -16.19
CA ALA A 399 13.03 12.17 -17.28
C ALA A 399 12.85 10.66 -16.99
N LYS A 400 13.83 10.02 -16.34
CA LYS A 400 13.90 8.56 -16.21
C LYS A 400 13.40 8.02 -14.88
N ILE A 401 13.53 8.78 -13.79
CA ILE A 401 13.11 8.32 -12.46
C ILE A 401 11.60 8.60 -12.32
N PRO A 402 10.74 7.57 -12.21
CA PRO A 402 9.29 7.75 -12.23
C PRO A 402 8.78 8.75 -11.19
N THR A 403 9.31 8.70 -9.97
CA THR A 403 8.92 9.62 -8.89
C THR A 403 9.12 11.08 -9.29
N LEU A 404 10.29 11.41 -9.86
CA LEU A 404 10.62 12.76 -10.30
C LEU A 404 9.81 13.16 -11.53
N ARG A 405 9.64 12.23 -12.50
CA ARG A 405 8.81 12.44 -13.68
C ARG A 405 7.36 12.76 -13.33
N TYR A 406 6.77 12.08 -12.36
CA TYR A 406 5.39 12.36 -11.90
C TYR A 406 5.27 13.73 -11.23
N ILE A 407 6.31 14.16 -10.50
CA ILE A 407 6.36 15.50 -9.89
C ILE A 407 6.46 16.57 -10.98
N SER A 408 7.33 16.38 -11.98
CA SER A 408 7.58 17.36 -13.04
C SER A 408 6.55 17.35 -14.17
N ARG A 409 5.67 16.34 -14.23
CA ARG A 409 4.64 16.21 -15.29
C ARG A 409 3.76 17.46 -15.33
N THR A 410 3.62 18.04 -16.52
CA THR A 410 2.86 19.27 -16.73
C THR A 410 1.36 19.00 -16.70
N ILE A 411 0.57 20.04 -16.39
CA ILE A 411 -0.90 19.91 -16.38
C ILE A 411 -1.45 19.53 -17.76
N ASN A 412 -0.83 20.02 -18.84
CA ASN A 412 -1.25 19.73 -20.22
C ASN A 412 -1.08 18.26 -20.56
N GLU A 413 0.06 17.65 -20.20
CA GLU A 413 0.28 16.21 -20.42
C GLU A 413 -0.75 15.36 -19.66
N ILE A 414 -1.10 15.77 -18.44
CA ILE A 414 -2.09 15.07 -17.61
C ILE A 414 -3.50 15.22 -18.20
N ASP A 415 -3.84 16.42 -18.68
CA ASP A 415 -5.12 16.71 -19.34
C ASP A 415 -5.32 15.86 -20.61
N GLU A 416 -4.29 15.76 -21.45
CA GLU A 416 -4.32 14.91 -22.65
C GLU A 416 -4.55 13.44 -22.31
N MET A 417 -3.85 12.92 -21.28
CA MET A 417 -4.05 11.55 -20.81
C MET A 417 -5.45 11.34 -20.20
N ALA A 418 -5.95 12.30 -19.43
CA ALA A 418 -7.28 12.25 -18.82
C ALA A 418 -8.39 12.24 -19.86
N LYS A 419 -8.31 13.12 -20.87
CA LYS A 419 -9.26 13.17 -21.99
C LYS A 419 -9.27 11.86 -22.76
N LYS A 420 -8.09 11.33 -23.10
CA LYS A 420 -7.95 10.03 -23.78
C LYS A 420 -8.61 8.90 -23.01
N LEU A 421 -8.41 8.82 -21.68
CA LEU A 421 -9.05 7.80 -20.87
C LEU A 421 -10.58 8.02 -20.78
N ALA A 422 -11.01 9.27 -20.56
CA ALA A 422 -12.42 9.62 -20.43
C ALA A 422 -13.22 9.27 -21.70
N ASP A 423 -12.70 9.61 -22.89
CA ASP A 423 -13.35 9.32 -24.16
C ASP A 423 -13.57 7.81 -24.35
N ARG A 424 -12.52 7.01 -24.09
CA ARG A 424 -12.59 5.54 -24.20
C ARG A 424 -13.50 4.91 -23.16
N LEU A 425 -13.57 5.47 -21.94
CA LEU A 425 -14.50 5.00 -20.91
C LEU A 425 -15.95 5.29 -21.28
N ARG A 426 -16.26 6.45 -21.89
CA ARG A 426 -17.62 6.75 -22.38
C ARG A 426 -18.07 5.75 -23.42
N GLU A 427 -17.20 5.38 -24.35
CA GLU A 427 -17.48 4.35 -25.36
C GLU A 427 -17.71 2.96 -24.74
N THR A 428 -16.98 2.64 -23.68
CA THR A 428 -16.97 1.32 -23.05
C THR A 428 -18.13 1.07 -22.08
N LEU A 429 -18.42 2.06 -21.23
CA LEU A 429 -19.41 1.94 -20.15
C LEU A 429 -20.82 2.35 -20.58
N GLY A 430 -20.94 3.14 -21.66
CA GLY A 430 -22.22 3.56 -22.21
C GLY A 430 -22.94 4.61 -21.34
N LYS A 431 -24.24 4.79 -21.58
CA LYS A 431 -25.03 5.91 -21.04
C LYS A 431 -25.38 5.81 -19.56
N GLU A 432 -25.23 4.63 -18.96
CA GLU A 432 -25.51 4.39 -17.53
C GLU A 432 -24.40 4.92 -16.61
N PHE A 433 -23.28 5.35 -17.21
CA PHE A 433 -22.16 5.94 -16.52
C PHE A 433 -21.92 7.36 -17.04
N GLU A 434 -21.71 8.29 -16.10
CA GLU A 434 -21.28 9.65 -16.41
C GLU A 434 -19.77 9.73 -16.20
N ILE A 435 -19.04 10.09 -17.26
CA ILE A 435 -17.59 10.18 -17.27
C ILE A 435 -17.15 11.61 -17.59
N ALA A 436 -16.44 12.22 -16.65
CA ALA A 436 -15.93 13.58 -16.77
C ALA A 436 -14.45 13.67 -16.40
N THR A 437 -13.75 14.66 -16.95
CA THR A 437 -12.44 15.08 -16.46
C THR A 437 -12.64 16.21 -15.45
N GLU A 438 -12.01 16.12 -14.29
CA GLU A 438 -12.15 17.09 -13.21
C GLU A 438 -10.78 17.54 -12.71
N GLU A 439 -10.69 18.81 -12.31
CA GLU A 439 -9.52 19.31 -11.61
C GLU A 439 -9.31 18.48 -10.34
N SER A 440 -8.05 18.12 -10.10
CA SER A 440 -7.63 17.27 -9.00
C SER A 440 -6.41 17.86 -8.32
N VAL A 441 -6.11 17.35 -7.14
CA VAL A 441 -4.89 17.70 -6.40
C VAL A 441 -4.14 16.41 -6.09
N CYS A 442 -2.90 16.35 -6.55
CA CYS A 442 -2.00 15.25 -6.26
C CYS A 442 -1.08 15.61 -5.10
N LYS A 443 -0.85 14.64 -4.21
CA LYS A 443 0.10 14.73 -3.10
C LYS A 443 1.39 14.03 -3.47
N VAL A 444 2.54 14.64 -3.17
CA VAL A 444 3.83 13.98 -3.44
C VAL A 444 4.02 12.74 -2.59
N GLY A 445 3.51 12.69 -1.36
CA GLY A 445 3.40 11.41 -0.65
C GLY A 445 2.28 11.36 0.37
N GLY A 446 1.85 10.15 0.68
CA GLY A 446 0.76 9.90 1.64
C GLY A 446 1.13 10.23 3.09
N GLY A 447 2.42 10.50 3.33
CA GLY A 447 3.00 10.94 4.61
C GLY A 447 4.41 11.50 4.41
N SER A 448 4.69 12.08 3.24
CA SER A 448 5.91 12.84 2.96
C SER A 448 5.48 14.15 2.29
N LEU A 449 6.03 15.30 2.69
CA LEU A 449 5.68 16.65 2.18
C LEU A 449 4.24 17.11 2.51
N PRO A 450 3.89 17.26 3.79
CA PRO A 450 2.59 17.74 4.24
C PRO A 450 2.31 19.17 3.73
N GLY A 451 1.13 19.38 3.15
CA GLY A 451 0.68 20.71 2.71
C GLY A 451 1.19 21.14 1.33
N GLN A 452 2.00 20.32 0.66
CA GLN A 452 2.51 20.61 -0.69
C GLN A 452 1.74 19.81 -1.75
N ASN A 453 0.85 20.52 -2.43
CA ASN A 453 -0.13 19.98 -3.35
C ASN A 453 0.24 20.34 -4.79
N LEU A 454 0.22 19.36 -5.69
CA LEU A 454 0.45 19.55 -7.12
C LEU A 454 -0.91 19.57 -7.85
N PRO A 455 -1.19 20.57 -8.71
CA PRO A 455 -2.37 20.55 -9.56
C PRO A 455 -2.40 19.27 -10.42
N SER A 456 -3.54 18.64 -10.58
CA SER A 456 -3.70 17.42 -11.38
C SER A 456 -5.07 17.39 -12.06
N ILE A 457 -5.34 16.35 -12.84
CA ILE A 457 -6.65 16.08 -13.44
C ILE A 457 -6.97 14.63 -13.18
N ALA A 458 -8.21 14.39 -12.76
CA ALA A 458 -8.75 13.05 -12.54
C ALA A 458 -9.85 12.76 -13.55
N VAL A 459 -10.03 11.49 -13.88
CA VAL A 459 -11.23 11.00 -14.57
C VAL A 459 -12.22 10.53 -13.52
N ALA A 460 -13.36 11.20 -13.45
CA ALA A 460 -14.47 10.88 -12.57
C ALA A 460 -15.43 9.90 -13.23
N ILE A 461 -15.76 8.82 -12.52
CA ILE A 461 -16.73 7.81 -12.94
C ILE A 461 -17.90 7.84 -11.95
N ARG A 462 -19.08 8.18 -12.46
CA ARG A 462 -20.35 8.16 -11.72
C ARG A 462 -21.33 7.21 -12.37
N SER A 463 -22.24 6.65 -11.58
CA SER A 463 -23.34 5.82 -12.10
C SER A 463 -24.58 6.01 -11.26
N LYS A 464 -25.75 5.89 -11.89
CA LYS A 464 -27.03 5.83 -11.18
C LYS A 464 -27.38 4.42 -10.69
N LEU A 465 -26.65 3.40 -11.16
CA LEU A 465 -26.92 1.99 -10.89
C LEU A 465 -26.04 1.42 -9.77
N VAL A 466 -24.79 1.89 -9.68
CA VAL A 466 -23.77 1.40 -8.74
C VAL A 466 -23.13 2.57 -8.01
N THR A 467 -22.84 2.36 -6.73
CA THR A 467 -22.19 3.38 -5.91
C THR A 467 -20.71 3.53 -6.26
N PRO A 468 -20.09 4.71 -6.02
CA PRO A 468 -18.65 4.90 -6.19
C PRO A 468 -17.79 3.87 -5.44
N ASP A 469 -18.20 3.47 -4.24
CA ASP A 469 -17.52 2.44 -3.45
C ASP A 469 -17.57 1.07 -4.11
N GLU A 470 -18.69 0.70 -4.74
CA GLU A 470 -18.83 -0.55 -5.49
C GLU A 470 -17.95 -0.54 -6.74
N ILE A 471 -17.90 0.58 -7.46
CA ILE A 471 -16.97 0.77 -8.59
C ILE A 471 -15.53 0.62 -8.09
N ALA A 472 -15.17 1.26 -6.98
CA ALA A 472 -13.83 1.17 -6.42
C ALA A 472 -13.49 -0.28 -6.00
N VAL A 473 -14.40 -1.00 -5.35
CA VAL A 473 -14.24 -2.43 -5.02
C VAL A 473 -14.04 -3.26 -6.28
N PHE A 474 -14.80 -2.97 -7.33
CA PHE A 474 -14.73 -3.67 -8.60
C PHE A 474 -13.32 -3.56 -9.21
N PHE A 475 -12.82 -2.33 -9.38
CA PHE A 475 -11.49 -2.04 -9.92
C PHE A 475 -10.35 -2.62 -9.07
N ARG A 476 -10.54 -2.75 -7.75
CA ARG A 476 -9.55 -3.37 -6.86
C ARG A 476 -9.49 -4.90 -6.96
N LYS A 477 -10.63 -5.57 -7.17
CA LYS A 477 -10.73 -7.04 -7.00
C LYS A 477 -10.58 -7.84 -8.29
N HIS A 478 -10.86 -7.26 -9.44
CA HIS A 478 -10.83 -7.97 -10.71
C HIS A 478 -9.51 -7.68 -11.43
N GLY A 479 -8.80 -8.74 -11.86
CA GLY A 479 -7.48 -8.71 -12.53
C GLY A 479 -6.40 -7.84 -11.88
N LYS A 480 -5.68 -7.00 -12.66
CA LYS A 480 -4.67 -6.08 -12.11
C LYS A 480 -5.40 -5.03 -11.27
N ALA A 481 -4.99 -4.87 -10.01
CA ALA A 481 -5.67 -3.98 -9.09
C ALA A 481 -5.52 -2.52 -9.54
N ILE A 482 -6.63 -1.80 -9.69
CA ILE A 482 -6.62 -0.37 -10.02
C ILE A 482 -7.11 0.39 -8.80
N ILE A 483 -6.26 1.26 -8.27
CA ILE A 483 -6.51 1.98 -7.03
C ILE A 483 -6.76 3.45 -7.35
N GLY A 484 -8.02 3.87 -7.31
CA GLY A 484 -8.44 5.26 -7.32
C GLY A 484 -8.91 5.71 -5.93
N ARG A 485 -9.57 6.87 -5.87
CA ARG A 485 -10.20 7.38 -4.64
C ARG A 485 -11.69 7.62 -4.84
N VAL A 486 -12.46 7.60 -3.75
CA VAL A 486 -13.88 7.96 -3.76
C VAL A 486 -14.01 9.34 -3.09
N GLU A 487 -14.57 10.29 -3.82
CA GLU A 487 -14.71 11.67 -3.40
C GLU A 487 -15.86 12.33 -4.18
N ASN A 488 -16.63 13.22 -3.54
CA ASN A 488 -17.75 13.95 -4.17
C ASN A 488 -18.70 13.06 -5.00
N ASP A 489 -19.09 11.91 -4.43
CA ASP A 489 -19.98 10.91 -5.05
C ASP A 489 -19.47 10.37 -6.41
N ALA A 490 -18.15 10.30 -6.58
CA ALA A 490 -17.50 9.74 -7.77
C ALA A 490 -16.34 8.82 -7.41
N PHE A 491 -16.08 7.85 -8.27
CA PHE A 491 -14.80 7.13 -8.27
C PHE A 491 -13.83 7.88 -9.18
N LEU A 492 -12.75 8.40 -8.60
CA LEU A 492 -11.76 9.23 -9.27
C LEU A 492 -10.49 8.44 -9.58
N LEU A 493 -10.03 8.56 -10.81
CA LEU A 493 -8.74 8.08 -11.30
C LEU A 493 -7.85 9.28 -11.61
N ASP A 494 -6.96 9.65 -10.69
CA ASP A 494 -5.99 10.73 -10.90
C ASP A 494 -4.93 10.31 -11.90
N MET A 495 -4.72 11.13 -12.93
CA MET A 495 -3.90 10.75 -14.09
C MET A 495 -2.42 11.08 -13.92
N ARG A 496 -2.00 11.73 -12.82
CA ARG A 496 -0.59 12.12 -12.65
C ARG A 496 0.35 10.93 -12.58
N THR A 497 -0.06 9.84 -11.93
CA THR A 497 0.74 8.62 -11.71
C THR A 497 0.38 7.45 -12.63
N VAL A 498 -0.58 7.65 -13.54
CA VAL A 498 -0.97 6.63 -14.51
C VAL A 498 -0.05 6.73 -15.72
N GLU A 499 0.40 5.59 -16.24
CA GLU A 499 1.19 5.53 -17.47
C GLU A 499 0.31 5.27 -18.71
N SER A 500 0.87 5.54 -19.89
CA SER A 500 0.11 5.48 -21.14
C SER A 500 -0.31 4.06 -21.52
N ASP A 501 0.51 3.05 -21.19
CA ASP A 501 0.23 1.61 -21.34
C ASP A 501 -0.78 1.10 -20.31
N GLU A 502 -0.91 1.77 -19.17
CA GLU A 502 -1.89 1.43 -18.12
C GLU A 502 -3.33 1.84 -18.47
N ILE A 503 -3.52 2.78 -19.40
CA ILE A 503 -4.85 3.18 -19.89
C ILE A 503 -5.59 1.97 -20.49
N ASP A 504 -4.89 1.11 -21.25
CA ASP A 504 -5.50 -0.06 -21.88
C ASP A 504 -6.00 -1.10 -20.85
N GLU A 505 -5.28 -1.26 -19.75
CA GLU A 505 -5.71 -2.13 -18.64
C GLU A 505 -6.94 -1.57 -17.93
N ILE A 506 -7.00 -0.24 -17.72
CA ILE A 506 -8.18 0.43 -17.13
C ILE A 506 -9.42 0.21 -18.01
N ILE A 507 -9.28 0.37 -19.33
CA ILE A 507 -10.39 0.15 -20.27
C ILE A 507 -10.80 -1.32 -20.29
N THR A 508 -9.85 -2.25 -20.32
CA THR A 508 -10.13 -3.69 -20.27
C THR A 508 -10.93 -4.03 -19.00
N ARG A 509 -10.58 -3.43 -17.87
CA ARG A 509 -11.34 -3.60 -16.62
C ARG A 509 -12.75 -3.02 -16.70
N ALA A 510 -12.90 -1.82 -17.26
CA ALA A 510 -14.20 -1.17 -17.39
C ALA A 510 -15.18 -1.99 -18.26
N GLN A 511 -14.70 -2.67 -19.31
CA GLN A 511 -15.54 -3.55 -20.15
C GLN A 511 -16.23 -4.66 -19.36
N GLU A 512 -15.58 -5.17 -18.30
CA GLU A 512 -16.15 -6.22 -17.46
C GLU A 512 -17.32 -5.71 -16.60
N ILE A 513 -17.34 -4.42 -16.22
CA ILE A 513 -18.46 -3.80 -15.51
C ILE A 513 -19.72 -3.86 -16.38
N SER A 514 -19.60 -3.45 -17.65
CA SER A 514 -20.71 -3.46 -18.61
C SER A 514 -21.27 -4.89 -18.81
N ARG A 515 -20.42 -5.91 -18.81
CA ARG A 515 -20.85 -7.32 -18.96
C ARG A 515 -21.61 -7.84 -17.75
N LEU A 516 -21.25 -7.45 -16.52
CA LEU A 516 -21.95 -7.87 -15.31
C LEU A 516 -23.34 -7.25 -15.20
N ASN A 517 -23.51 -5.99 -15.64
CA ASN A 517 -24.83 -5.36 -15.68
C ASN A 517 -25.76 -6.02 -16.71
N ASN A 518 -25.23 -6.46 -17.85
CA ASN A 518 -26.01 -7.17 -18.88
C ASN A 518 -26.31 -8.65 -18.54
N ALA A 519 -25.63 -9.25 -17.57
CA ALA A 519 -25.86 -10.64 -17.15
C ALA A 519 -26.89 -10.77 -16.01
N ASN A 520 -27.22 -9.66 -15.35
CA ASN A 520 -28.19 -9.59 -14.23
C ASN A 520 -29.53 -8.94 -14.62
N GLY A 521 -29.68 -8.48 -15.87
CA GLY A 521 -30.94 -8.04 -16.47
C GLY A 521 -31.40 -9.04 -17.51
#